data_AF-A0A7X9W4C7-F1
#
_entry.id   AF-A0A7X9W4C7-F1
#
_cell.length_a   1.000
_cell.length_b   1.000
_cell.length_c   1.000
_cell.angle_alpha   90.00
_cell.angle_beta   90.00
_cell.angle_gamma   90.00
#
_symmetry.space_group_name_H-M   'P 1'
#
loop_
_entity.id
_entity.type
_entity.pdbx_description
1 polymer ?
#
loop_
_entity_poly.entity_id
_entity_poly.type
_entity_poly.pdbx_seq_one_letter_code
_entity_poly.pdbx_strand_id
1 'polypeptide(L)'
;MTPHPLRGIVAAIALMAAVPAAHAWTRISCDLSGTASTPAMQMRQYRTDGTELAQTTFRLKVRSADIPDGARADTDCTEFVDRDIDVTLENTAPGQIRKGTPIKLHYRYDESLGQSLATKFELVR
;
A
#
# COMPACT_ATOMS: atom_id res chain seq x y z
N MET A 1 26.32 -26.85 64.59
CA MET A 1 24.88 -26.51 64.47
C MET A 1 24.78 -25.01 64.29
N THR A 2 24.36 -24.54 63.12
CA THR A 2 24.22 -23.13 62.76
C THR A 2 22.75 -22.79 62.53
N PRO A 3 22.20 -21.72 63.10
CA PRO A 3 21.05 -21.05 62.53
C PRO A 3 21.48 -19.69 61.94
N HIS A 4 21.22 -19.50 60.65
CA HIS A 4 21.41 -18.23 59.96
C HIS A 4 20.23 -17.30 60.28
N PRO A 5 20.47 -15.98 60.52
CA PRO A 5 19.39 -15.04 60.79
C PRO A 5 18.67 -14.63 59.51
N LEU A 6 17.36 -14.46 59.64
CA LEU A 6 16.43 -13.89 58.67
C LEU A 6 16.97 -12.61 58.04
N ARG A 7 16.99 -12.59 56.71
CA ARG A 7 16.99 -11.36 55.91
C ARG A 7 15.81 -11.44 54.94
N GLY A 8 14.71 -10.81 55.32
CA GLY A 8 13.73 -10.34 54.35
C GLY A 8 14.31 -9.16 53.58
N ILE A 9 13.97 -9.04 52.30
CA ILE A 9 13.75 -7.79 51.57
C ILE A 9 12.98 -8.15 50.28
N VAL A 10 11.72 -7.70 50.27
CA VAL A 10 10.97 -7.04 49.19
C VAL A 10 10.98 -7.62 47.78
N ALA A 11 9.77 -7.96 47.33
CA ALA A 11 9.40 -8.32 45.97
C ALA A 11 9.83 -7.26 44.93
N ALA A 12 10.56 -7.69 43.90
CA ALA A 12 10.74 -6.91 42.68
C ALA A 12 9.70 -7.38 41.65
N ILE A 13 8.56 -6.68 41.59
CA ILE A 13 7.65 -6.76 40.45
C ILE A 13 8.36 -6.03 39.32
N ALA A 14 9.07 -6.76 38.46
CA ALA A 14 9.50 -6.21 37.19
C ALA A 14 8.23 -5.98 36.36
N LEU A 15 7.77 -4.73 36.30
CA LEU A 15 6.88 -4.29 35.23
C LEU A 15 7.56 -4.65 33.92
N MET A 16 7.10 -5.71 33.26
CA MET A 16 7.29 -5.80 31.82
C MET A 16 6.56 -4.59 31.26
N ALA A 17 7.34 -3.56 30.92
CA ALA A 17 6.88 -2.48 30.09
C ALA A 17 6.25 -3.15 28.87
N ALA A 18 4.92 -3.04 28.78
CA ALA A 18 4.23 -3.20 27.52
C ALA A 18 4.81 -2.12 26.61
N VAL A 19 5.88 -2.47 25.90
CA VAL A 19 6.28 -1.72 24.71
C VAL A 19 5.00 -1.76 23.88
N PRO A 20 4.33 -0.62 23.63
CA PRO A 20 3.22 -0.66 22.72
C PRO A 20 3.81 -1.27 21.46
N ALA A 21 3.18 -2.33 20.94
CA ALA A 21 3.48 -2.77 19.59
C ALA A 21 3.39 -1.48 18.76
N ALA A 22 4.55 -0.94 18.39
CA ALA A 22 4.58 0.14 17.45
C ALA A 22 4.00 -0.52 16.22
N HIS A 23 2.70 -0.26 15.97
CA HIS A 23 2.06 -0.57 14.71
C HIS A 23 2.84 0.27 13.70
N ALA A 24 3.95 -0.28 13.22
CA ALA A 24 4.75 0.30 12.18
C ALA A 24 3.86 0.22 10.97
N TRP A 25 3.20 1.35 10.66
CA TRP A 25 2.27 1.36 9.55
C TRP A 25 3.02 1.05 8.27
N THR A 26 2.76 -0.12 7.68
CA THR A 26 3.33 -0.54 6.40
C THR A 26 3.05 0.53 5.35
N ARG A 27 4.12 1.21 4.91
CA ARG A 27 4.04 2.14 3.80
C ARG A 27 4.81 1.58 2.61
N ILE A 28 4.08 1.26 1.55
CA ILE A 28 4.66 0.78 0.29
C ILE A 28 4.57 1.90 -0.72
N SER A 29 5.66 2.18 -1.42
CA SER A 29 5.70 3.11 -2.54
C SER A 29 6.55 2.50 -3.63
N CYS A 30 5.92 2.16 -4.75
CA CYS A 30 6.56 1.49 -5.88
C CYS A 30 6.15 2.14 -7.19
N ASP A 31 7.11 2.40 -8.07
CA ASP A 31 6.86 2.71 -9.46
C ASP A 31 6.73 1.40 -10.23
N LEU A 32 5.53 1.15 -10.76
CA LEU A 32 5.21 -0.04 -11.54
C LEU A 32 5.18 0.33 -13.01
N SER A 33 5.87 -0.45 -13.85
CA SER A 33 5.76 -0.34 -15.30
C SER A 33 5.27 -1.65 -15.90
N GLY A 34 4.41 -1.57 -16.91
CA GLY A 34 3.81 -2.77 -17.49
C GLY A 34 2.90 -2.49 -18.67
N THR A 35 2.07 -3.47 -19.01
CA THR A 35 1.08 -3.36 -20.10
C THR A 35 -0.31 -3.70 -19.58
N ALA A 36 -1.33 -2.96 -19.96
CA ALA A 36 -2.72 -3.31 -19.63
C ALA A 36 -3.10 -4.65 -20.26
N SER A 37 -3.33 -5.68 -19.44
CA SER A 37 -3.67 -7.04 -19.91
C SER A 37 -5.16 -7.18 -20.25
N THR A 38 -6.02 -6.37 -19.64
CA THR A 38 -7.46 -6.30 -19.95
C THR A 38 -7.85 -4.95 -20.57
N PRO A 39 -8.98 -4.89 -21.30
CA PRO A 39 -9.61 -3.61 -21.62
C PRO A 39 -9.94 -2.84 -20.34
N ALA A 40 -9.78 -1.52 -20.38
CA ALA A 40 -10.18 -0.67 -19.27
C ALA A 40 -11.70 -0.48 -19.25
N MET A 41 -12.28 -0.63 -18.06
CA MET A 41 -13.67 -0.34 -17.78
C MET A 41 -13.75 1.00 -17.06
N GLN A 42 -14.53 1.93 -17.59
CA GLN A 42 -14.74 3.23 -16.97
C GLN A 42 -16.13 3.28 -16.32
N MET A 43 -16.16 3.59 -15.02
CA MET A 43 -17.37 3.87 -14.26
C MET A 43 -17.43 5.36 -13.96
N ARG A 44 -18.60 5.97 -14.13
CA ARG A 44 -18.86 7.35 -13.75
C ARG A 44 -20.00 7.36 -12.75
N GLN A 45 -19.78 8.00 -11.62
CA GLN A 45 -20.79 8.22 -10.59
C GLN A 45 -20.92 9.72 -10.35
N TYR A 46 -22.13 10.19 -10.13
CA TYR A 46 -22.38 11.57 -9.74
C TYR A 46 -22.83 11.58 -8.29
N ARG A 47 -22.13 12.34 -7.45
CA ARG A 47 -22.60 12.59 -6.09
C ARG A 47 -23.82 13.50 -6.09
N THR A 48 -24.52 13.54 -4.96
CA THR A 48 -25.65 14.44 -4.70
C THR A 48 -25.25 15.92 -4.79
N ASP A 49 -23.97 16.25 -4.61
CA ASP A 49 -23.41 17.59 -4.79
C ASP A 49 -23.07 17.94 -6.25
N GLY A 50 -23.32 17.03 -7.20
CA GLY A 50 -23.03 17.20 -8.62
C GLY A 50 -21.58 16.88 -9.01
N THR A 51 -20.72 16.48 -8.07
CA THR A 51 -19.34 16.08 -8.36
C THR A 51 -19.32 14.78 -9.15
N GLU A 52 -18.66 14.78 -10.31
CA GLU A 52 -18.39 13.57 -11.09
C GLU A 52 -17.19 12.82 -10.48
N LEU A 53 -17.41 11.55 -10.15
CA LEU A 53 -16.39 10.58 -9.81
C LEU A 53 -16.22 9.63 -11.00
N ALA A 54 -15.12 9.78 -11.74
CA ALA A 54 -14.75 8.85 -12.79
C ALA A 54 -13.69 7.88 -12.26
N GLN A 55 -13.96 6.58 -12.34
CA GLN A 55 -13.02 5.53 -12.00
C GLN A 55 -12.75 4.67 -13.23
N THR A 56 -11.48 4.36 -13.47
CA THR A 56 -11.06 3.48 -14.57
C THR A 56 -10.37 2.26 -13.98
N THR A 57 -10.96 1.09 -14.18
CA THR A 57 -10.44 -0.18 -13.67
C THR A 57 -9.93 -1.04 -14.82
N PHE A 58 -8.75 -1.62 -14.64
CA PHE A 58 -8.13 -2.54 -15.60
C PHE A 58 -7.10 -3.41 -14.88
N ARG A 59 -6.62 -4.46 -15.56
CA ARG A 59 -5.53 -5.28 -15.06
C ARG A 59 -4.22 -4.89 -15.71
N LEU A 60 -3.19 -4.68 -14.92
CA LEU A 60 -1.83 -4.39 -15.38
C LEU A 60 -0.97 -5.64 -15.24
N LYS A 61 -0.34 -6.07 -16.34
CA LYS A 61 0.77 -7.02 -16.29
C LYS A 61 2.05 -6.26 -16.03
N VAL A 62 2.57 -6.38 -14.82
CA VAL A 62 3.77 -5.67 -14.37
C VAL A 62 5.02 -6.31 -15.00
N ARG A 63 5.91 -5.47 -15.51
CA ARG A 63 7.17 -5.84 -16.17
C ARG A 63 8.40 -5.32 -15.43
N SER A 64 8.29 -4.16 -14.80
CA SER A 64 9.28 -3.69 -13.84
C SER A 64 8.56 -3.06 -12.65
N ALA A 65 9.22 -3.11 -11.50
CA ALA A 65 8.76 -2.48 -10.29
C ALA A 65 9.99 -1.97 -9.54
N ASP A 66 10.01 -0.68 -9.25
CA ASP A 66 11.16 0.01 -8.69
C ASP A 66 10.72 0.85 -7.48
N ILE A 67 11.62 1.06 -6.52
CA ILE A 67 11.36 2.01 -5.43
C ILE A 67 11.67 3.42 -5.97
N PRO A 68 10.74 4.38 -5.90
CA PRO A 68 10.96 5.72 -6.41
C PRO A 68 12.11 6.43 -5.67
N ASP A 69 12.84 7.29 -6.38
CA ASP A 69 13.97 8.03 -5.82
C ASP A 69 13.57 8.82 -4.56
N GLY A 70 14.28 8.58 -3.46
CA GLY A 70 14.03 9.23 -2.17
C GLY A 70 12.84 8.69 -1.37
N ALA A 71 12.12 7.69 -1.89
CA ALA A 71 11.12 6.96 -1.13
C ALA A 71 11.75 5.76 -0.39
N ARG A 72 11.20 5.44 0.78
CA ARG A 72 11.49 4.19 1.49
C ARG A 72 10.23 3.35 1.43
N ALA A 73 10.31 2.18 0.80
CA ALA A 73 9.27 1.18 0.88
C ALA A 73 9.64 0.21 2.00
N ASP A 74 8.68 -0.11 2.87
CA ASP A 74 8.86 -1.15 3.89
C ASP A 74 8.82 -2.57 3.26
N THR A 75 8.51 -2.68 1.97
CA THR A 75 8.33 -3.92 1.22
C THR A 75 9.14 -3.89 -0.09
N ASP A 76 9.62 -5.06 -0.51
CA ASP A 76 10.33 -5.25 -1.78
C ASP A 76 9.36 -5.11 -2.97
N CYS A 77 9.56 -4.08 -3.79
CA CYS A 77 8.73 -3.84 -4.97
C CYS A 77 8.88 -4.93 -6.04
N THR A 78 9.96 -5.71 -6.02
CA THR A 78 10.17 -6.76 -7.02
C THR A 78 9.13 -7.89 -6.94
N GLU A 79 8.44 -8.03 -5.81
CA GLU A 79 7.30 -8.95 -5.65
C GLU A 79 6.14 -8.68 -6.62
N PHE A 80 6.06 -7.46 -7.17
CA PHE A 80 5.05 -7.11 -8.17
C PHE A 80 5.43 -7.55 -9.59
N VAL A 81 6.71 -7.85 -9.86
CA VAL A 81 7.18 -8.21 -11.21
C VAL A 81 6.54 -9.53 -11.67
N ASP A 82 6.17 -9.59 -12.94
CA ASP A 82 5.46 -10.71 -13.58
C ASP A 82 4.09 -11.06 -12.97
N ARG A 83 3.56 -10.20 -12.09
CA ARG A 83 2.18 -10.30 -11.60
C ARG A 83 1.22 -9.50 -12.44
N ASP A 84 0.00 -10.02 -12.50
CA ASP A 84 -1.17 -9.31 -12.99
C ASP A 84 -1.90 -8.71 -11.78
N ILE A 85 -1.98 -7.38 -11.73
CA ILE A 85 -2.63 -6.65 -10.63
C ILE A 85 -3.86 -5.90 -11.12
N ASP A 86 -4.90 -5.85 -10.30
CA ASP A 86 -6.08 -5.04 -10.57
C ASP A 86 -5.81 -3.58 -10.16
N VAL A 87 -5.92 -2.67 -11.12
CA VAL A 87 -5.63 -1.25 -10.97
C VAL A 87 -6.94 -0.48 -11.09
N THR A 88 -7.18 0.43 -10.14
CA THR A 88 -8.25 1.42 -10.21
C THR A 88 -7.64 2.80 -10.15
N LEU A 89 -7.88 3.60 -11.20
CA LEU A 89 -7.45 4.98 -11.29
C LEU A 89 -8.64 5.92 -11.15
N GLU A 90 -8.43 7.04 -10.48
CA GLU A 90 -9.42 8.10 -10.36
C GLU A 90 -9.21 9.17 -11.44
N ASN A 91 -10.29 9.75 -11.92
CA ASN A 91 -10.33 10.91 -12.83
C ASN A 91 -9.51 10.75 -14.12
N THR A 92 -9.42 9.51 -14.65
CA THR A 92 -8.74 9.23 -15.91
C THR A 92 -9.61 9.61 -17.12
N ALA A 93 -9.00 10.14 -18.17
CA ALA A 93 -9.73 10.50 -19.38
C ALA A 93 -10.26 9.25 -20.12
N PRO A 94 -11.47 9.31 -20.70
CA PRO A 94 -12.04 8.19 -21.46
C PRO A 94 -11.13 7.79 -22.62
N GLY A 95 -10.90 6.47 -22.76
CA GLY A 95 -10.13 5.91 -23.88
C GLY A 95 -8.61 6.09 -23.79
N GLN A 96 -8.09 6.71 -22.72
CA GLN A 96 -6.66 6.88 -22.45
C GLN A 96 -5.97 5.53 -22.21
N ILE A 97 -6.67 4.57 -21.60
CA ILE A 97 -6.17 3.23 -21.30
C ILE A 97 -6.86 2.21 -22.21
N ARG A 98 -6.04 1.43 -22.94
CA ARG A 98 -6.50 0.36 -23.81
C ARG A 98 -5.68 -0.89 -23.53
N LYS A 99 -6.25 -2.05 -23.85
CA LYS A 99 -5.53 -3.32 -23.78
C LYS A 99 -4.26 -3.23 -24.64
N GLY A 100 -3.13 -3.66 -24.08
CA GLY A 100 -1.81 -3.63 -24.74
C GLY A 100 -1.09 -2.29 -24.63
N THR A 101 -1.72 -1.23 -24.09
CA THR A 101 -1.05 0.05 -23.86
C THR A 101 0.03 -0.13 -22.78
N PRO A 102 1.27 0.33 -23.02
CA PRO A 102 2.29 0.41 -21.98
C PRO A 102 1.93 1.53 -20.99
N ILE A 103 2.00 1.23 -19.70
CA ILE A 103 1.57 2.12 -18.63
C ILE A 103 2.63 2.13 -17.54
N LYS A 104 2.90 3.31 -17.01
CA LYS A 104 3.67 3.51 -15.78
C LYS A 104 2.75 4.06 -14.70
N LEU A 105 2.79 3.46 -13.52
CA LEU A 105 1.96 3.79 -12.38
C LEU A 105 2.81 3.99 -11.15
N HIS A 106 2.43 4.94 -10.31
CA HIS A 106 2.92 5.04 -8.95
C HIS A 106 1.91 4.36 -8.03
N TYR A 107 2.33 3.25 -7.41
CA TYR A 107 1.58 2.51 -6.41
C TYR A 107 1.95 3.00 -5.02
N ARG A 108 0.93 3.32 -4.21
CA ARG A 108 1.08 3.67 -2.81
C ARG A 108 0.16 2.81 -1.97
N TYR A 109 0.72 2.19 -0.94
CA TYR A 109 -0.01 1.55 0.14
C TYR A 109 0.30 2.28 1.45
N ASP A 110 -0.73 2.68 2.20
CA ASP A 110 -0.58 3.26 3.53
C ASP A 110 -1.66 2.70 4.45
N GLU A 111 -1.29 1.74 5.29
CA GLU A 111 -2.25 1.08 6.19
C GLU A 111 -2.84 2.03 7.25
N SER A 112 -2.17 3.16 7.53
CA SER A 112 -2.67 4.15 8.50
C SER A 112 -3.95 4.85 8.04
N LEU A 113 -4.23 4.86 6.73
CA LEU A 113 -5.40 5.52 6.13
C LEU A 113 -6.67 4.65 6.15
N GLY A 114 -6.58 3.42 6.65
CA GLY A 114 -7.67 2.45 6.65
C GLY A 114 -7.81 1.69 5.32
N GLN A 115 -8.39 0.48 5.36
CA GLN A 115 -8.37 -0.48 4.25
C GLN A 115 -8.89 0.06 2.91
N SER A 116 -9.89 0.96 2.91
CA SER A 116 -10.50 1.51 1.70
C SER A 116 -9.68 2.59 1.00
N LEU A 117 -8.79 3.27 1.73
CA LEU A 117 -7.95 4.36 1.22
C LEU A 117 -6.47 3.99 1.17
N ALA A 118 -6.12 2.80 1.69
CA ALA A 118 -4.74 2.38 1.80
C ALA A 118 -4.09 2.28 0.42
N THR A 119 -4.81 1.82 -0.60
CA THR A 119 -4.25 1.61 -1.95
C THR A 119 -4.56 2.76 -2.89
N LYS A 120 -3.52 3.36 -3.48
CA LYS A 120 -3.66 4.39 -4.51
C LYS A 120 -2.76 4.10 -5.70
N PHE A 121 -3.31 4.25 -6.90
CA PHE A 121 -2.59 4.21 -8.16
C PHE A 121 -2.68 5.57 -8.85
N GLU A 122 -1.55 6.07 -9.34
CA GLU A 122 -1.48 7.31 -10.10
C GLU A 122 -0.74 7.07 -11.42
N LEU A 123 -1.23 7.62 -12.52
CA LEU A 123 -0.52 7.56 -13.80
C LEU A 123 0.73 8.44 -13.75
N VAL A 124 1.89 7.83 -14.00
CA VAL A 124 3.13 8.58 -14.23
C VAL A 124 3.07 9.09 -15.68
N ARG A 125 3.09 10.42 -15.84
CA ARG A 125 3.03 11.09 -17.15
C ARG A 125 4.36 11.02 -17.90
#